data_AF-A0A521INX5-F1
#
_entry.id   AF-A0A521INX5-F1
#
_cell.length_a   1.000
_cell.length_b   1.000
_cell.length_c   1.000
_cell.angle_alpha   90.00
_cell.angle_beta   90.00
_cell.angle_gamma   90.00
#
_symmetry.space_group_name_H-M   'P 1'
#
loop_
_entity.id
_entity.type
_entity.pdbx_description
1 polymer ?
#
loop_
_entity_poly.entity_id
_entity_poly.type
_entity_poly.pdbx_seq_one_letter_code
_entity_poly.pdbx_strand_id
1 'polypeptide(L)'
;MHAIIRVVSVALTNELLRRNMTTSADGKTTIFLLVEASYIIPFWFARSIEGLESVATKQKCTVKQVASVKDIEPSSNAIVILGTTKNWIRETISAARRRAFRIILIGAVPGNYGEDISGTMYGSRSTIEAMVRYFHYHNRRRIALVDINSNSSNDVTKFESFLMTSRQLNMNTSYADVYFRDVDSHNPTEHFLMRMEMYDGVICSNDFSAAYIINYARDHNIKIPEQLFVAGLGDISLCRYTCPSLTSATRSYYEAGKQVFDIWKTLNQNPNVESIVTTMRSTIKPRGSTGFLPVVEQDDETGQNDFESEYDGCAPCVANGINAIRAIHCCLAQCDSLDMMIITGVMKNDSNEKLAEELAVAPGTINYRLKKLYKNAGVSTKTEFADLFRLHVSLDALTKDSSELIDNSR
;
A
#
# COMPACT_ATOMS: atom_id res chain seq x y z
N MET A 1 33.60 -48.02 -3.35
CA MET A 1 34.01 -46.97 -2.38
C MET A 1 33.58 -45.56 -2.79
N HIS A 2 33.65 -45.17 -4.08
CA HIS A 2 33.23 -43.82 -4.53
C HIS A 2 31.72 -43.48 -4.42
N ALA A 3 30.81 -44.46 -4.51
CA ALA A 3 29.37 -44.20 -4.42
C ALA A 3 28.90 -43.89 -2.98
N ILE A 4 29.56 -44.48 -1.97
CA ILE A 4 29.19 -44.31 -0.55
C ILE A 4 29.63 -42.92 -0.04
N ILE A 5 30.76 -42.41 -0.50
CA ILE A 5 31.27 -41.07 -0.13
C ILE A 5 30.35 -39.95 -0.66
N ARG A 6 29.74 -40.13 -1.83
CA ARG A 6 28.84 -39.12 -2.44
C ARG A 6 27.49 -39.03 -1.72
N VAL A 7 26.94 -40.15 -1.27
CA VAL A 7 25.68 -40.19 -0.49
C VAL A 7 25.89 -39.62 0.92
N VAL A 8 27.03 -39.94 1.56
CA VAL A 8 27.38 -39.40 2.87
C VAL A 8 27.67 -37.89 2.79
N SER A 9 28.31 -37.41 1.71
CA SER A 9 28.55 -35.97 1.48
C SER A 9 27.25 -35.18 1.28
N VAL A 10 26.30 -35.66 0.46
CA VAL A 10 25.02 -34.98 0.25
C VAL A 10 24.14 -35.05 1.51
N ALA A 11 24.17 -36.16 2.26
CA ALA A 11 23.48 -36.29 3.53
C ALA A 11 24.04 -35.34 4.60
N LEU A 12 25.37 -35.25 4.76
CA LEU A 12 26.04 -34.31 5.66
C LEU A 12 25.80 -32.85 5.26
N THR A 13 25.77 -32.54 3.96
CA THR A 13 25.49 -31.19 3.48
C THR A 13 24.03 -30.79 3.78
N ASN A 14 23.07 -31.71 3.62
CA ASN A 14 21.67 -31.49 3.99
C ASN A 14 21.44 -31.46 5.51
N GLU A 15 22.20 -32.22 6.31
CA GLU A 15 22.17 -32.14 7.77
C GLU A 15 22.78 -30.85 8.31
N LEU A 16 23.87 -30.37 7.71
CA LEU A 16 24.49 -29.08 8.02
C LEU A 16 23.60 -27.90 7.60
N LEU A 17 22.90 -28.00 6.46
CA LEU A 17 21.89 -27.02 6.04
C LEU A 17 20.64 -27.03 6.94
N ARG A 18 20.26 -28.19 7.51
CA ARG A 18 19.19 -28.28 8.53
C ARG A 18 19.62 -27.70 9.89
N ARG A 19 20.90 -27.78 10.25
CA ARG A 19 21.43 -27.28 11.53
C ARG A 19 21.43 -25.74 11.66
N ASN A 20 21.26 -25.01 10.56
CA ASN A 20 21.19 -23.54 10.56
C ASN A 20 19.76 -22.97 10.62
N MET A 21 18.75 -23.83 10.75
CA MET A 21 17.36 -23.40 10.96
C MET A 21 16.96 -23.69 12.41
N THR A 22 16.52 -22.66 13.12
CA THR A 22 15.99 -22.75 14.48
C THR A 22 14.70 -23.56 14.50
N THR A 23 14.83 -24.86 14.73
CA THR A 23 13.68 -25.72 15.00
C THR A 23 13.22 -25.52 16.44
N SER A 24 12.02 -24.99 16.61
CA SER A 24 11.34 -25.02 17.92
C SER A 24 11.13 -26.48 18.37
N ALA A 25 10.80 -26.69 19.65
CA ALA A 25 10.51 -28.02 20.23
C ALA A 25 9.41 -28.81 19.49
N ASP A 26 8.64 -28.14 18.62
CA ASP A 26 7.58 -28.69 17.77
C ASP A 26 8.05 -29.00 16.32
N GLY A 27 9.35 -28.89 16.04
CA GLY A 27 9.97 -29.19 14.74
C GLY A 27 9.76 -28.13 13.64
N LYS A 28 9.03 -27.04 13.93
CA LYS A 28 8.78 -25.92 13.00
C LYS A 28 9.80 -24.80 13.18
N THR A 29 10.26 -24.25 12.05
CA THR A 29 11.16 -23.09 12.04
C THR A 29 10.39 -21.80 12.28
N THR A 30 10.90 -20.94 13.16
CA THR A 30 10.22 -19.71 13.58
C THR A 30 10.81 -18.49 12.87
N ILE A 31 9.95 -17.65 12.31
CA ILE A 31 10.27 -16.33 11.78
C ILE A 31 9.83 -15.30 12.81
N PHE A 32 10.77 -14.54 13.36
CA PHE A 32 10.46 -13.49 14.32
C PHE A 32 10.14 -12.18 13.61
N LEU A 33 8.99 -11.60 13.95
CA LEU A 33 8.48 -10.37 13.37
C LEU A 33 8.30 -9.31 14.48
N LEU A 34 8.99 -8.18 14.34
CA LEU A 34 8.74 -6.98 15.14
C LEU A 34 7.81 -6.06 14.38
N VAL A 35 6.70 -5.69 14.99
CA VAL A 35 5.72 -4.76 14.44
C VAL A 35 5.71 -3.51 15.30
N GLU A 36 5.86 -2.35 14.68
CA GLU A 36 5.71 -1.07 15.37
C GLU A 36 4.31 -0.98 16.01
N ALA A 37 4.26 -0.66 17.30
CA ALA A 37 3.01 -0.47 18.00
C ALA A 37 2.27 0.74 17.42
N SER A 38 1.06 0.50 16.92
CA SER A 38 0.16 1.55 16.43
C SER A 38 -1.23 1.34 17.02
N TYR A 39 -1.91 2.43 17.40
CA TYR A 39 -3.30 2.39 17.87
C TYR A 39 -4.24 1.79 16.81
N ILE A 40 -3.91 2.01 15.53
CA ILE A 40 -4.57 1.39 14.38
C ILE A 40 -3.47 0.77 13.52
N ILE A 41 -3.45 -0.57 13.41
CA ILE A 41 -2.53 -1.26 12.49
C ILE A 41 -2.85 -0.78 11.08
N PRO A 42 -1.92 -0.12 10.36
CA PRO A 42 -2.17 0.34 9.01
C PRO A 42 -2.55 -0.84 8.11
N PHE A 43 -3.50 -0.66 7.18
CA PHE A 43 -3.95 -1.73 6.28
C PHE A 43 -2.80 -2.49 5.61
N TRP A 44 -1.76 -1.76 5.21
CA TRP A 44 -0.60 -2.36 4.55
C TRP A 44 0.29 -3.19 5.48
N PHE A 45 0.28 -2.96 6.80
CA PHE A 45 0.91 -3.86 7.77
C PHE A 45 0.22 -5.22 7.72
N ALA A 46 -1.10 -5.23 7.88
CA ALA A 46 -1.91 -6.45 7.87
C ALA A 46 -1.70 -7.24 6.58
N ARG A 47 -1.78 -6.58 5.41
CA ARG A 47 -1.54 -7.22 4.11
C ARG A 47 -0.15 -7.82 3.97
N SER A 48 0.89 -7.15 4.49
CA SER A 48 2.26 -7.66 4.44
C SER A 48 2.44 -8.86 5.36
N ILE A 49 1.83 -8.83 6.56
CA ILE A 49 1.84 -9.95 7.51
C ILE A 49 1.11 -11.15 6.91
N GLU A 50 -0.09 -10.96 6.36
CA GLU A 50 -0.85 -12.01 5.66
C GLU A 50 -0.03 -12.65 4.53
N GLY A 51 0.69 -11.84 3.76
CA GLY A 51 1.58 -12.29 2.70
C GLY A 51 2.67 -13.21 3.23
N LEU A 52 3.39 -12.76 4.26
CA LEU A 52 4.45 -13.52 4.93
C LEU A 52 3.92 -14.83 5.54
N GLU A 53 2.82 -14.76 6.29
CA GLU A 53 2.18 -15.92 6.93
C GLU A 53 1.69 -16.95 5.92
N SER A 54 1.17 -16.50 4.76
CA SER A 54 0.67 -17.39 3.72
C SER A 54 1.76 -18.30 3.13
N VAL A 55 3.00 -17.79 3.01
CA VAL A 55 4.15 -18.57 2.51
C VAL A 55 4.75 -19.38 3.64
N ALA A 56 4.91 -18.79 4.83
CA ALA A 56 5.44 -19.48 6.00
C ALA A 56 4.63 -20.74 6.32
N THR A 57 3.30 -20.65 6.31
CA THR A 57 2.39 -21.78 6.55
C THR A 57 2.60 -22.90 5.53
N LYS A 58 2.66 -22.55 4.23
CA LYS A 58 2.93 -23.52 3.14
C LYS A 58 4.28 -24.21 3.29
N GLN A 59 5.25 -23.51 3.86
CA GLN A 59 6.62 -24.00 4.08
C GLN A 59 6.83 -24.56 5.48
N LYS A 60 5.75 -24.82 6.25
CA LYS A 60 5.80 -25.36 7.62
C LYS A 60 6.64 -24.53 8.59
N CYS A 61 6.71 -23.23 8.36
CA CYS A 61 7.30 -22.23 9.25
C CYS A 61 6.19 -21.50 10.01
N THR A 62 6.53 -20.99 11.20
CA THR A 62 5.61 -20.18 12.02
C THR A 62 6.11 -18.74 12.08
N VAL A 63 5.24 -17.77 11.84
CA VAL A 63 5.54 -16.36 12.10
C VAL A 63 5.17 -16.05 13.55
N LYS A 64 6.13 -15.57 14.33
CA LYS A 64 5.94 -15.18 15.73
C LYS A 64 6.18 -13.69 15.88
N GLN A 65 5.11 -12.96 16.18
CA GLN A 65 5.22 -11.55 16.53
C GLN A 65 5.79 -11.39 17.94
N VAL A 66 6.75 -10.49 18.11
CA VAL A 66 7.39 -10.19 19.39
C VAL A 66 7.44 -8.69 19.65
N ALA A 67 7.33 -8.30 20.92
CA ALA A 67 7.31 -6.89 21.31
C ALA A 67 8.73 -6.28 21.35
N SER A 68 9.75 -7.10 21.62
CA SER A 68 11.13 -6.65 21.72
C SER A 68 12.11 -7.62 21.08
N VAL A 69 13.23 -7.07 20.60
CA VAL A 69 14.39 -7.85 20.14
C VAL A 69 14.94 -8.76 21.24
N LYS A 70 14.70 -8.43 22.52
CA LYS A 70 15.08 -9.26 23.66
C LYS A 70 14.32 -10.59 23.71
N ASP A 71 13.11 -10.64 23.17
CA ASP A 71 12.23 -11.82 23.21
C ASP A 71 12.54 -12.84 22.09
N ILE A 72 13.57 -12.55 21.28
CA ILE A 72 14.02 -13.39 20.17
C ILE A 72 15.09 -14.38 20.66
N GLU A 73 14.93 -15.63 20.26
CA GLU A 73 15.88 -16.69 20.59
C GLU A 73 17.26 -16.41 19.95
N PRO A 74 18.37 -16.54 20.70
CA PRO A 74 19.73 -16.23 20.18
C PRO A 74 20.14 -17.05 18.96
N SER A 75 19.52 -18.21 18.75
CA SER A 75 19.78 -19.12 17.64
C SER A 75 19.18 -18.62 16.32
N SER A 76 18.31 -17.61 16.33
CA SER A 76 17.74 -17.03 15.12
C SER A 76 18.79 -16.25 14.35
N ASN A 77 18.89 -16.45 13.04
CA ASN A 77 19.89 -15.78 12.20
C ASN A 77 19.36 -14.51 11.52
N ALA A 78 18.05 -14.42 11.30
CA ALA A 78 17.42 -13.30 10.62
C ALA A 78 16.06 -12.96 11.24
N ILE A 79 15.72 -11.68 11.26
CA ILE A 79 14.47 -11.14 11.82
C ILE A 79 13.80 -10.21 10.83
N VAL A 80 12.48 -10.09 10.95
CA VAL A 80 11.68 -9.17 10.14
C VAL A 80 11.26 -7.99 11.01
N ILE A 81 11.40 -6.77 10.48
CA ILE A 81 10.94 -5.53 11.11
C ILE A 81 9.94 -4.85 10.18
N LEU A 82 8.77 -4.53 10.73
CA LEU A 82 7.68 -3.84 10.05
C LEU A 82 7.36 -2.55 10.83
N GLY A 83 7.64 -1.40 10.25
CA GLY A 83 7.50 -0.11 10.92
C GLY A 83 7.48 1.07 9.95
N THR A 84 7.14 2.23 10.49
CA THR A 84 7.01 3.52 9.79
C THR A 84 7.82 4.63 10.43
N THR A 85 7.92 4.65 11.76
CA THR A 85 8.65 5.72 12.44
C THR A 85 10.14 5.46 12.35
N LYS A 86 10.87 6.38 11.72
CA LYS A 86 12.31 6.28 11.53
C LYS A 86 13.08 6.00 12.83
N ASN A 87 12.76 6.73 13.90
CA ASN A 87 13.43 6.59 15.19
C ASN A 87 13.22 5.18 15.74
N TRP A 88 11.98 4.69 15.72
CA TRP A 88 11.65 3.33 16.15
C TRP A 88 12.38 2.27 15.31
N ILE A 89 12.42 2.44 13.98
CA ILE A 89 13.15 1.54 13.09
C ILE A 89 14.65 1.54 13.43
N ARG A 90 15.27 2.72 13.58
CA ARG A 90 16.70 2.87 13.92
C ARG A 90 17.05 2.23 15.26
N GLU A 91 16.21 2.44 16.27
CA GLU A 91 16.39 1.86 17.61
C GLU A 91 16.28 0.33 17.55
N THR A 92 15.29 -0.19 16.82
CA THR A 92 15.07 -1.63 16.65
C THR A 92 16.21 -2.28 15.87
N ILE A 93 16.68 -1.66 14.79
CA ILE A 93 17.85 -2.08 14.02
C ILE A 93 19.09 -2.11 14.91
N SER A 94 19.33 -1.05 15.68
CA SER A 94 20.48 -0.96 16.59
C SER A 94 20.44 -2.07 17.65
N ALA A 95 19.27 -2.42 18.16
CA ALA A 95 19.10 -3.53 19.09
C ALA A 95 19.34 -4.89 18.42
N ALA A 96 18.89 -5.07 17.18
CA ALA A 96 19.08 -6.28 16.40
C ALA A 96 20.56 -6.52 16.05
N ARG A 97 21.27 -5.47 15.61
CA ARG A 97 22.72 -5.51 15.32
C ARG A 97 23.56 -5.93 16.53
N ARG A 98 23.21 -5.43 17.73
CA ARG A 98 23.89 -5.86 18.98
C ARG A 98 23.76 -7.36 19.28
N ARG A 99 22.80 -8.04 18.66
CA ARG A 99 22.59 -9.49 18.76
C ARG A 99 23.01 -10.25 17.49
N ALA A 100 23.67 -9.57 16.55
CA ALA A 100 24.12 -10.12 15.27
C ALA A 100 22.99 -10.74 14.42
N PHE A 101 21.76 -10.23 14.55
CA PHE A 101 20.67 -10.64 13.67
C PHE A 101 20.80 -9.95 12.31
N ARG A 102 20.59 -10.71 11.23
CA ARG A 102 20.33 -10.13 9.90
C ARG A 102 18.93 -9.56 9.86
N ILE A 103 18.77 -8.43 9.20
CA ILE A 103 17.55 -7.61 9.31
C ILE A 103 16.86 -7.53 7.96
N ILE A 104 15.55 -7.76 7.98
CA ILE A 104 14.69 -7.65 6.79
C ILE A 104 13.60 -6.62 7.08
N LEU A 105 13.59 -5.52 6.33
CA LEU A 105 12.60 -4.45 6.46
C LEU A 105 11.41 -4.66 5.52
N ILE A 106 10.23 -4.31 6.03
CA ILE A 106 9.00 -4.15 5.24
C ILE A 106 8.51 -2.71 5.41
N GLY A 107 8.27 -2.04 4.28
CA GLY A 107 7.67 -0.71 4.24
C GLY A 107 8.64 0.46 4.44
N ALA A 108 9.92 0.17 4.69
CA ALA A 108 11.00 1.15 4.76
C ALA A 108 12.09 0.80 3.74
N VAL A 109 12.74 1.81 3.17
CA VAL A 109 13.81 1.64 2.18
C VAL A 109 15.07 1.12 2.87
N PRO A 110 15.56 -0.10 2.57
CA PRO A 110 16.72 -0.69 3.24
C PRO A 110 17.97 0.18 3.20
N GLY A 111 18.28 0.78 2.05
CA GLY A 111 19.45 1.65 1.87
C GLY A 111 19.52 2.83 2.84
N ASN A 112 18.39 3.32 3.36
CA ASN A 112 18.37 4.40 4.36
C ASN A 112 18.93 3.98 5.74
N TYR A 113 19.19 2.69 5.95
CA TYR A 113 19.56 2.13 7.25
C TYR A 113 20.88 1.36 7.24
N GLY A 114 21.47 1.09 6.07
CA GLY A 114 22.77 0.43 5.90
C GLY A 114 22.78 -0.63 4.82
N GLU A 115 23.97 -0.96 4.31
CA GLU A 115 24.18 -2.00 3.30
C GLU A 115 23.87 -3.42 3.81
N ASP A 116 23.88 -3.62 5.14
CA ASP A 116 23.55 -4.86 5.85
C ASP A 116 22.03 -5.12 5.96
N ILE A 117 21.22 -4.19 5.45
CA ILE A 117 19.77 -4.25 5.60
C ILE A 117 19.15 -4.87 4.34
N SER A 118 18.44 -5.97 4.54
CA SER A 118 17.60 -6.58 3.51
C SER A 118 16.19 -5.99 3.55
N GLY A 119 15.42 -6.20 2.48
CA GLY A 119 14.00 -5.83 2.51
C GLY A 119 13.34 -5.75 1.16
N THR A 120 12.10 -5.28 1.20
CA THR A 120 11.29 -5.05 0.00
C THR A 120 11.12 -3.55 -0.23
N MET A 121 11.22 -3.14 -1.48
CA MET A 121 10.96 -1.77 -1.95
C MET A 121 9.86 -1.80 -3.00
N TYR A 122 9.24 -0.66 -3.30
CA TYR A 122 8.33 -0.55 -4.45
C TYR A 122 9.00 0.27 -5.56
N GLY A 123 8.76 -0.13 -6.81
CA GLY A 123 9.39 0.51 -7.97
C GLY A 123 8.74 1.85 -8.36
N SER A 124 9.00 2.91 -7.60
CA SER A 124 8.42 4.26 -7.80
C SER A 124 8.68 4.84 -9.17
N ARG A 125 9.92 4.70 -9.64
CA ARG A 125 10.36 5.09 -10.98
C ARG A 125 9.52 4.41 -12.07
N SER A 126 9.57 3.08 -12.11
CA SER A 126 8.82 2.29 -13.09
C SER A 126 7.31 2.53 -13.04
N THR A 127 6.77 2.83 -11.85
CA THR A 127 5.33 3.09 -11.67
C THR A 127 4.93 4.42 -12.30
N ILE A 128 5.72 5.47 -12.08
CA ILE A 128 5.46 6.79 -12.67
C ILE A 128 5.72 6.77 -14.18
N GLU A 129 6.82 6.17 -14.62
CA GLU A 129 7.13 5.97 -16.05
C GLU A 129 5.95 5.31 -16.77
N ALA A 130 5.44 4.19 -16.23
CA ALA A 130 4.29 3.50 -16.79
C ALA A 130 3.01 4.35 -16.76
N MET A 131 2.77 5.13 -15.70
CA MET A 131 1.59 5.97 -15.60
C MET A 131 1.63 7.15 -16.60
N VAL A 132 2.79 7.79 -16.78
CA VAL A 132 2.97 8.87 -17.76
C VAL A 132 2.78 8.32 -19.17
N ARG A 133 3.38 7.16 -19.49
CA ARG A 133 3.16 6.49 -20.80
C ARG A 133 1.71 6.11 -21.02
N TYR A 134 1.01 5.62 -19.99
CA TYR A 134 -0.42 5.33 -20.05
C TYR A 134 -1.25 6.57 -20.39
N PHE A 135 -0.99 7.71 -19.73
CA PHE A 135 -1.67 8.98 -20.01
C PHE A 135 -1.37 9.47 -21.43
N HIS A 136 -0.09 9.47 -21.81
CA HIS A 136 0.37 9.89 -23.12
C HIS A 136 -0.24 9.06 -24.26
N TYR A 137 -0.28 7.73 -24.10
CA TYR A 137 -0.86 6.79 -25.06
C TYR A 137 -2.35 7.09 -25.31
N HIS A 138 -3.08 7.47 -24.26
CA HIS A 138 -4.48 7.87 -24.34
C HIS A 138 -4.68 9.38 -24.59
N ASN A 139 -3.70 10.02 -25.22
CA ASN A 139 -3.73 11.42 -25.67
C ASN A 139 -3.93 12.45 -24.55
N ARG A 140 -3.49 12.15 -23.32
CA ARG A 140 -3.37 13.13 -22.24
C ARG A 140 -1.96 13.69 -22.23
N ARG A 141 -1.82 14.96 -22.58
CA ARG A 141 -0.51 15.60 -22.85
C ARG A 141 -0.20 16.74 -21.89
N ARG A 142 -1.20 17.31 -21.24
CA ARG A 142 -1.04 18.37 -20.23
C ARG A 142 -1.32 17.74 -18.88
N ILE A 143 -0.32 17.08 -18.33
CA ILE A 143 -0.46 16.33 -17.09
C ILE A 143 0.22 17.00 -15.91
N ALA A 144 -0.36 16.88 -14.73
CA ALA A 144 0.22 17.33 -13.46
C ALA A 144 0.62 16.15 -12.56
N LEU A 145 1.62 16.37 -11.70
CA LEU A 145 1.97 15.46 -10.61
C LEU A 145 1.68 16.14 -9.27
N VAL A 146 0.83 15.54 -8.44
CA VAL A 146 0.30 16.19 -7.23
C VAL A 146 0.65 15.47 -5.94
N ASP A 147 0.83 16.26 -4.88
CA ASP A 147 1.07 15.84 -3.50
C ASP A 147 2.44 15.17 -3.29
N ILE A 148 3.48 15.78 -3.85
CA ILE A 148 4.87 15.29 -3.76
C ILE A 148 5.54 15.84 -2.50
N ASN A 149 6.00 14.97 -1.61
CA ASN A 149 6.80 15.38 -0.46
C ASN A 149 8.28 15.47 -0.85
N SER A 150 8.82 16.69 -0.91
CA SER A 150 10.24 16.94 -1.25
C SER A 150 11.24 16.32 -0.27
N ASN A 151 10.80 16.02 0.96
CA ASN A 151 11.63 15.37 1.98
C ASN A 151 11.62 13.82 1.86
N SER A 152 10.86 13.26 0.92
CA SER A 152 10.73 11.82 0.72
C SER A 152 11.49 11.39 -0.53
N SER A 153 12.59 10.65 -0.40
CA SER A 153 13.36 10.09 -1.53
C SER A 153 12.48 9.36 -2.54
N ASN A 154 11.46 8.67 -2.05
CA ASN A 154 10.46 8.02 -2.86
C ASN A 154 9.68 8.98 -3.77
N ASP A 155 9.30 10.14 -3.24
CA ASP A 155 8.54 11.16 -3.97
C ASP A 155 9.46 12.03 -4.84
N VAL A 156 10.70 12.24 -4.43
CA VAL A 156 11.76 12.79 -5.31
C VAL A 156 11.93 11.91 -6.55
N THR A 157 12.05 10.60 -6.36
CA THR A 157 12.11 9.63 -7.48
C THR A 157 10.87 9.74 -8.38
N LYS A 158 9.67 9.91 -7.81
CA LYS A 158 8.45 10.11 -8.61
C LYS A 158 8.52 11.38 -9.46
N PHE A 159 8.92 12.49 -8.84
CA PHE A 159 9.06 13.78 -9.48
C PHE A 159 10.07 13.73 -10.65
N GLU A 160 11.26 13.19 -10.41
CA GLU A 160 12.30 13.08 -11.43
C GLU A 160 11.86 12.18 -12.59
N SER A 161 11.26 11.03 -12.26
CA SER A 161 10.75 10.08 -13.27
C SER A 161 9.63 10.70 -14.10
N PHE A 162 8.76 11.49 -13.48
CA PHE A 162 7.68 12.20 -14.16
C PHE A 162 8.21 13.19 -15.19
N LEU A 163 9.15 14.06 -14.81
CA LEU A 163 9.75 15.02 -15.73
C LEU A 163 10.56 14.35 -16.84
N MET A 164 11.38 13.34 -16.48
CA MET A 164 12.22 12.63 -17.43
C MET A 164 11.37 11.90 -18.49
N THR A 165 10.35 11.15 -18.06
CA THR A 165 9.47 10.41 -18.99
C THR A 165 8.69 11.37 -19.88
N SER A 166 8.16 12.46 -19.30
CA SER A 166 7.43 13.47 -20.06
C SER A 166 8.31 14.11 -21.14
N ARG A 167 9.57 14.41 -20.80
CA ARG A 167 10.56 14.92 -21.76
C ARG A 167 10.87 13.91 -22.87
N GLN A 168 11.06 12.63 -22.54
CA GLN A 168 11.28 11.56 -23.52
C GLN A 168 10.11 11.41 -24.50
N LEU A 169 8.89 11.67 -24.03
CA LEU A 169 7.66 11.62 -24.84
C LEU A 169 7.33 12.94 -25.55
N ASN A 170 8.25 13.92 -25.55
CA ASN A 170 8.06 15.26 -26.13
C ASN A 170 6.83 15.99 -25.59
N MET A 171 6.51 15.79 -24.31
CA MET A 171 5.44 16.51 -23.62
C MET A 171 5.97 17.85 -23.10
N ASN A 172 5.14 18.89 -23.17
CA ASN A 172 5.47 20.21 -22.63
C ASN A 172 5.16 20.25 -21.12
N THR A 173 5.94 19.48 -20.35
CA THR A 173 5.81 19.34 -18.89
C THR A 173 7.07 19.87 -18.22
N SER A 174 6.89 20.58 -17.11
CA SER A 174 7.92 21.33 -16.41
C SER A 174 7.76 21.21 -14.89
N TYR A 175 8.68 21.83 -14.14
CA TYR A 175 8.60 21.91 -12.69
C TYR A 175 7.29 22.58 -12.20
N ALA A 176 6.72 23.51 -12.98
CA ALA A 176 5.48 24.20 -12.61
C ALA A 176 4.24 23.29 -12.61
N ASP A 177 4.35 22.11 -13.22
CA ASP A 177 3.28 21.10 -13.30
C ASP A 177 3.36 20.09 -12.14
N VAL A 178 4.28 20.30 -11.20
CA VAL A 178 4.49 19.45 -10.02
C VAL A 178 4.13 20.21 -8.76
N TYR A 179 3.20 19.66 -7.98
CA TYR A 179 2.65 20.28 -6.78
C TYR A 179 3.27 19.63 -5.54
N PHE A 180 4.27 20.30 -4.99
CA PHE A 180 4.98 19.87 -3.78
C PHE A 180 4.23 20.25 -2.52
N ARG A 181 4.31 19.36 -1.52
CA ARG A 181 3.90 19.67 -0.16
C ARG A 181 4.88 20.66 0.44
N ASP A 182 4.42 21.88 0.66
CA ASP A 182 5.16 22.88 1.39
C ASP A 182 4.98 22.67 2.91
N VAL A 183 5.98 23.09 3.68
CA VAL A 183 5.94 23.10 5.15
C VAL A 183 5.06 24.25 5.65
N ASP A 184 4.97 25.35 4.89
CA ASP A 184 4.37 26.61 5.32
C ASP A 184 3.10 27.03 4.53
N SER A 185 2.63 26.26 3.54
CA SER A 185 1.54 26.67 2.64
C SER A 185 0.38 25.66 2.50
N HIS A 186 -0.68 26.10 1.82
CA HIS A 186 -1.96 25.40 1.69
C HIS A 186 -1.76 24.02 1.04
N ASN A 187 -2.74 23.13 1.22
CA ASN A 187 -2.71 21.77 0.68
C ASN A 187 -2.30 21.78 -0.81
N PRO A 188 -1.24 21.06 -1.23
CA PRO A 188 -0.76 21.08 -2.63
C PRO A 188 -1.85 20.67 -3.62
N THR A 189 -2.81 19.87 -3.15
CA THR A 189 -3.99 19.50 -3.94
C THR A 189 -4.88 20.72 -4.19
N GLU A 190 -5.12 21.58 -3.21
CA GLU A 190 -5.93 22.80 -3.37
C GLU A 190 -5.29 23.78 -4.36
N HIS A 191 -3.96 23.91 -4.33
CA HIS A 191 -3.23 24.68 -5.35
C HIS A 191 -3.39 24.12 -6.76
N PHE A 192 -3.42 22.79 -6.90
CA PHE A 192 -3.74 22.15 -8.17
C PHE A 192 -5.18 22.46 -8.60
N LEU A 193 -6.15 22.38 -7.69
CA LEU A 193 -7.56 22.64 -7.99
C LEU A 193 -7.81 24.04 -8.58
N MET A 194 -7.10 25.07 -8.10
CA MET A 194 -7.16 26.43 -8.65
C MET A 194 -6.73 26.54 -10.13
N ARG A 195 -6.04 25.53 -10.65
CA ARG A 195 -5.37 25.51 -11.96
C ARG A 195 -5.74 24.27 -12.78
N MET A 196 -6.67 23.45 -12.29
CA MET A 196 -6.90 22.10 -12.82
C MET A 196 -7.38 22.09 -14.27
N GLU A 197 -8.08 23.13 -14.73
CA GLU A 197 -8.59 23.25 -16.11
C GLU A 197 -7.47 23.36 -17.17
N MET A 198 -6.24 23.70 -16.77
CA MET A 198 -5.09 23.72 -17.68
C MET A 198 -4.65 22.31 -18.08
N TYR A 199 -5.01 21.30 -17.29
CA TYR A 199 -4.56 19.93 -17.43
C TYR A 199 -5.65 19.03 -18.03
N ASP A 200 -5.23 18.03 -18.78
CA ASP A 200 -6.06 16.91 -19.25
C ASP A 200 -5.78 15.60 -18.49
N GLY A 201 -4.81 15.62 -17.56
CA GLY A 201 -4.54 14.52 -16.64
C GLY A 201 -3.85 14.95 -15.35
N VAL A 202 -4.08 14.20 -14.27
CA VAL A 202 -3.36 14.35 -13.01
C VAL A 202 -3.00 12.99 -12.42
N ILE A 203 -1.73 12.87 -12.02
CA ILE A 203 -1.19 11.73 -11.29
C ILE A 203 -0.97 12.19 -9.85
N CYS A 204 -1.63 11.56 -8.89
CA CYS A 204 -1.48 11.87 -7.48
C CYS A 204 -0.50 10.89 -6.82
N SER A 205 0.34 11.38 -5.92
CA SER A 205 1.32 10.57 -5.19
C SER A 205 0.70 9.46 -4.31
N ASN A 206 -0.61 9.57 -4.04
CA ASN A 206 -1.45 8.68 -3.26
C ASN A 206 -2.93 8.75 -3.71
N ASP A 207 -3.71 7.74 -3.34
CA ASP A 207 -5.12 7.64 -3.72
C ASP A 207 -6.06 8.62 -2.99
N PHE A 208 -5.66 9.14 -1.83
CA PHE A 208 -6.52 10.05 -1.07
C PHE A 208 -6.66 11.40 -1.77
N SER A 209 -5.55 11.96 -2.26
CA SER A 209 -5.54 13.21 -3.01
C SER A 209 -6.27 13.06 -4.35
N ALA A 210 -6.14 11.90 -5.01
CA ALA A 210 -6.89 11.59 -6.22
C ALA A 210 -8.41 11.50 -5.98
N ALA A 211 -8.84 10.83 -4.91
CA ALA A 211 -10.25 10.77 -4.52
C ALA A 211 -10.81 12.17 -4.17
N TYR A 212 -10.01 13.02 -3.54
CA TYR A 212 -10.38 14.40 -3.26
C TYR A 212 -10.59 15.21 -4.56
N ILE A 213 -9.70 15.07 -5.55
CA ILE A 213 -9.85 15.71 -6.86
C ILE A 213 -11.10 15.22 -7.59
N ILE A 214 -11.41 13.92 -7.55
CA ILE A 214 -12.63 13.36 -8.17
C ILE A 214 -13.88 14.05 -7.59
N ASN A 215 -13.94 14.19 -6.27
CA ASN A 215 -15.06 14.85 -5.62
C ASN A 215 -15.16 16.33 -5.99
N TYR A 216 -14.03 17.04 -5.98
CA TYR A 216 -14.01 18.45 -6.36
C TYR A 216 -14.48 18.64 -7.81
N ALA A 217 -13.99 17.80 -8.73
CA ALA A 217 -14.37 17.85 -10.14
C ALA A 217 -15.88 17.66 -10.33
N ARG A 218 -16.49 16.71 -9.61
CA ARG A 218 -17.94 16.52 -9.59
C ARG A 218 -18.67 17.78 -9.15
N ASP A 219 -18.23 18.39 -8.06
CA ASP A 219 -18.90 19.56 -7.47
C ASP A 219 -18.73 20.82 -8.33
N HIS A 220 -17.73 20.84 -9.23
CA HIS A 220 -17.43 21.94 -10.15
C HIS A 220 -17.74 21.63 -11.62
N ASN A 221 -18.51 20.56 -11.90
CA ASN A 221 -18.93 20.14 -13.25
C ASN A 221 -17.78 19.85 -14.22
N ILE A 222 -16.62 19.43 -13.72
CA ILE A 222 -15.50 18.96 -14.54
C ILE A 222 -15.67 17.46 -14.80
N LYS A 223 -15.78 17.09 -16.07
CA LYS A 223 -16.07 15.72 -16.49
C LYS A 223 -14.83 14.85 -16.43
N ILE A 224 -14.92 13.79 -15.62
CA ILE A 224 -13.93 12.72 -15.55
C ILE A 224 -14.61 11.48 -16.15
N PRO A 225 -14.01 10.81 -17.16
CA PRO A 225 -12.64 10.98 -17.67
C PRO A 225 -12.51 11.91 -18.90
N GLU A 226 -13.59 12.53 -19.38
CA GLU A 226 -13.61 13.20 -20.68
C GLU A 226 -12.67 14.41 -20.75
N GLN A 227 -12.72 15.28 -19.74
CA GLN A 227 -11.89 16.49 -19.64
C GLN A 227 -10.61 16.24 -18.85
N LEU A 228 -10.66 15.43 -17.80
CA LEU A 228 -9.53 15.20 -16.91
C LEU A 228 -9.39 13.70 -16.58
N PHE A 229 -8.23 13.13 -16.86
CA PHE A 229 -7.85 11.83 -16.29
C PHE A 229 -7.34 12.01 -14.87
N VAL A 230 -7.78 11.14 -13.96
CA VAL A 230 -7.29 11.14 -12.57
C VAL A 230 -6.74 9.77 -12.23
N ALA A 231 -5.50 9.71 -11.75
CA ALA A 231 -4.89 8.47 -11.25
C ALA A 231 -4.22 8.67 -9.90
N GLY A 232 -4.29 7.64 -9.05
CA GLY A 232 -3.60 7.57 -7.77
C GLY A 232 -2.49 6.51 -7.72
N LEU A 233 -1.86 6.37 -6.56
CA LEU A 233 -0.81 5.38 -6.28
C LEU A 233 -1.05 4.71 -4.93
N GLY A 234 -1.57 3.49 -4.92
CA GLY A 234 -1.82 2.71 -3.72
C GLY A 234 -2.73 1.51 -3.97
N ASP A 235 -3.69 1.67 -4.87
CA ASP A 235 -4.83 0.77 -5.09
C ASP A 235 -5.59 0.45 -3.79
N ILE A 236 -5.84 1.47 -2.96
CA ILE A 236 -6.62 1.29 -1.73
C ILE A 236 -8.08 0.91 -2.04
N SER A 237 -8.75 0.23 -1.11
CA SER A 237 -10.14 -0.22 -1.29
C SER A 237 -11.09 0.89 -1.71
N LEU A 238 -10.88 2.12 -1.24
CA LEU A 238 -11.70 3.28 -1.59
C LEU A 238 -11.73 3.55 -3.09
N CYS A 239 -10.70 3.18 -3.86
CA CYS A 239 -10.64 3.41 -5.30
C CYS A 239 -11.83 2.81 -6.07
N ARG A 240 -12.43 1.73 -5.55
CA ARG A 240 -13.59 1.09 -6.20
C ARG A 240 -14.89 1.86 -6.00
N TYR A 241 -14.91 2.73 -4.99
CA TYR A 241 -16.12 3.38 -4.50
C TYR A 241 -16.15 4.87 -4.79
N THR A 242 -15.12 5.48 -5.38
CA THR A 242 -15.22 6.85 -5.90
C THR A 242 -16.16 6.90 -7.11
N CYS A 243 -16.67 8.08 -7.47
CA CYS A 243 -17.49 8.27 -8.67
C CYS A 243 -16.90 9.37 -9.57
N PRO A 244 -16.28 9.02 -10.72
CA PRO A 244 -16.05 7.66 -11.21
C PRO A 244 -15.03 6.87 -10.36
N SER A 245 -14.97 5.54 -10.54
CA SER A 245 -14.02 4.69 -9.82
C SER A 245 -12.57 5.02 -10.19
N LEU A 246 -11.68 5.08 -9.21
CA LEU A 246 -10.33 5.64 -9.34
C LEU A 246 -9.34 4.63 -9.94
N THR A 247 -8.73 4.99 -11.06
CA THR A 247 -7.55 4.33 -11.63
C THR A 247 -6.37 4.51 -10.66
N SER A 248 -5.71 3.43 -10.30
CA SER A 248 -4.56 3.49 -9.38
C SER A 248 -3.53 2.42 -9.67
N ALA A 249 -2.27 2.71 -9.38
CA ALA A 249 -1.20 1.72 -9.43
C ALA A 249 -1.05 1.00 -8.08
N THR A 250 -0.89 -0.33 -8.11
CA THR A 250 -0.81 -1.14 -6.90
C THR A 250 0.48 -0.90 -6.11
N ARG A 251 0.37 -0.93 -4.79
CA ARG A 251 1.51 -1.20 -3.91
C ARG A 251 1.33 -2.62 -3.40
N SER A 252 2.02 -3.58 -4.01
CA SER A 252 1.79 -5.02 -3.83
C SER A 252 2.25 -5.53 -2.44
N TYR A 253 1.70 -4.99 -1.35
CA TYR A 253 2.10 -5.28 0.04
C TYR A 253 2.01 -6.75 0.42
N TYR A 254 0.96 -7.43 -0.05
CA TYR A 254 0.81 -8.88 0.13
C TYR A 254 1.95 -9.66 -0.54
N GLU A 255 2.31 -9.27 -1.77
CA GLU A 255 3.43 -9.87 -2.48
C GLU A 255 4.78 -9.49 -1.84
N ALA A 256 4.91 -8.28 -1.28
CA ALA A 256 6.08 -7.89 -0.50
C ALA A 256 6.26 -8.80 0.72
N GLY A 257 5.18 -9.08 1.45
CA GLY A 257 5.16 -10.06 2.53
C GLY A 257 5.63 -11.45 2.09
N LYS A 258 5.18 -11.92 0.91
CA LYS A 258 5.65 -13.19 0.34
C LYS A 258 7.15 -13.15 0.03
N GLN A 259 7.65 -12.06 -0.56
CA GLN A 259 9.07 -11.91 -0.88
C GLN A 259 9.98 -11.82 0.35
N VAL A 260 9.47 -11.30 1.46
CA VAL A 260 10.21 -11.29 2.74
C VAL A 260 10.53 -12.70 3.21
N PHE A 261 9.63 -13.66 2.99
CA PHE A 261 9.92 -15.07 3.27
C PHE A 261 11.08 -15.59 2.42
N ASP A 262 11.10 -15.27 1.13
CA ASP A 262 12.14 -15.72 0.21
C ASP A 262 13.50 -15.10 0.56
N ILE A 263 13.52 -13.81 0.94
CA ILE A 263 14.71 -13.14 1.49
C ILE A 263 15.18 -13.86 2.76
N TRP A 264 14.29 -14.05 3.74
CA TRP A 264 14.62 -14.70 5.01
C TRP A 264 15.20 -16.10 4.81
N LYS A 265 14.58 -16.89 3.93
CA LYS A 265 15.04 -18.22 3.57
C LYS A 265 16.43 -18.18 2.91
N THR A 266 16.62 -17.27 1.95
CA THR A 266 17.89 -17.14 1.22
C THR A 266 19.02 -16.74 2.15
N LEU A 267 18.79 -15.77 3.03
CA LEU A 267 19.77 -15.40 4.05
C LEU A 267 20.14 -16.61 4.90
N ASN A 268 19.16 -17.35 5.45
CA ASN A 268 19.44 -18.52 6.28
C ASN A 268 20.21 -19.64 5.58
N GLN A 269 20.05 -19.76 4.26
CA GLN A 269 20.75 -20.77 3.45
C GLN A 269 22.12 -20.31 2.95
N ASN A 270 22.37 -19.00 2.90
CA ASN A 270 23.58 -18.42 2.31
C ASN A 270 24.27 -17.48 3.31
N PRO A 271 25.23 -17.97 4.10
CA PRO A 271 25.92 -17.14 5.11
C PRO A 271 26.81 -16.06 4.50
N ASN A 272 27.20 -16.18 3.24
CA ASN A 272 28.02 -15.19 2.54
C ASN A 272 27.21 -14.07 1.87
N VAL A 273 25.88 -14.11 1.97
CA VAL A 273 25.01 -13.04 1.47
C VAL A 273 24.71 -12.11 2.63
N GLU A 274 25.22 -10.87 2.52
CA GLU A 274 25.05 -9.83 3.54
C GLU A 274 23.63 -9.28 3.53
N SER A 275 23.13 -8.83 2.37
CA SER A 275 21.80 -8.30 2.21
C SER A 275 21.16 -8.65 0.86
N ILE A 276 19.82 -8.62 0.85
CA ILE A 276 19.00 -8.81 -0.34
C ILE A 276 17.91 -7.74 -0.35
N VAL A 277 17.86 -6.95 -1.42
CA VAL A 277 16.80 -5.97 -1.64
C VAL A 277 16.00 -6.39 -2.87
N THR A 278 14.69 -6.55 -2.70
CA THR A 278 13.78 -6.87 -3.82
C THR A 278 12.85 -5.70 -4.13
N THR A 279 12.71 -5.37 -5.41
CA THR A 279 11.80 -4.31 -5.86
C THR A 279 10.50 -4.91 -6.37
N MET A 280 9.40 -4.60 -5.69
CA MET A 280 8.06 -5.02 -6.06
C MET A 280 7.57 -4.24 -7.28
N ARG A 281 7.19 -4.99 -8.32
CA ARG A 281 6.54 -4.45 -9.51
C ARG A 281 5.13 -3.95 -9.15
N SER A 282 4.79 -2.76 -9.64
CA SER A 282 3.44 -2.21 -9.58
C SER A 282 2.64 -2.56 -10.85
N THR A 283 1.32 -2.64 -10.72
CA THR A 283 0.41 -2.79 -11.85
C THR A 283 -0.61 -1.66 -11.82
N ILE A 284 -0.81 -0.99 -12.95
CA ILE A 284 -1.89 -0.01 -13.09
C ILE A 284 -3.22 -0.76 -13.18
N LYS A 285 -4.22 -0.32 -12.41
CA LYS A 285 -5.59 -0.82 -12.43
C LYS A 285 -6.48 0.25 -13.07
N PRO A 286 -6.73 0.21 -14.39
CA PRO A 286 -7.64 1.15 -15.05
C PRO A 286 -9.06 1.01 -14.50
N ARG A 287 -9.70 2.16 -14.22
CA ARG A 287 -11.07 2.29 -13.75
C ARG A 287 -11.74 3.50 -14.43
N GLY A 288 -12.92 3.88 -13.95
CA GLY A 288 -13.73 4.93 -14.57
C GLY A 288 -13.03 6.28 -14.68
N SER A 289 -12.12 6.63 -13.77
CA SER A 289 -11.43 7.92 -13.77
C SER A 289 -10.44 8.12 -14.92
N THR A 290 -10.19 7.06 -15.70
CA THR A 290 -9.48 7.09 -16.98
C THR A 290 -10.24 6.33 -18.07
N GLY A 291 -11.56 6.19 -17.91
CA GLY A 291 -12.45 5.57 -18.90
C GLY A 291 -12.31 4.07 -19.08
N PHE A 292 -11.77 3.37 -18.08
CA PHE A 292 -11.46 1.92 -18.16
C PHE A 292 -10.52 1.55 -19.32
N LEU A 293 -9.76 2.51 -19.83
CA LEU A 293 -8.90 2.30 -20.99
C LEU A 293 -7.73 1.37 -20.63
N PRO A 294 -7.36 0.41 -21.49
CA PRO A 294 -6.36 -0.60 -21.17
C PRO A 294 -4.95 -0.02 -21.06
N VAL A 295 -4.12 -0.66 -20.25
CA VAL A 295 -2.67 -0.44 -20.24
C VAL A 295 -2.09 -1.17 -21.45
N VAL A 296 -1.36 -0.46 -22.30
CA VAL A 296 -0.68 -1.05 -23.46
C VAL A 296 0.80 -1.13 -23.13
N GLU A 297 1.36 -2.33 -23.20
CA GLU A 297 2.80 -2.55 -23.03
C GLU A 297 3.52 -1.92 -24.23
N GLN A 298 4.45 -1.02 -23.95
CA GLN A 298 5.35 -0.43 -24.94
C GLN A 298 6.70 -1.12 -24.80
N ASP A 299 7.29 -1.55 -25.92
CA ASP A 299 8.65 -2.07 -25.94
C ASP A 299 9.60 -0.92 -25.57
N ASP A 300 10.18 -0.99 -24.38
CA ASP A 300 11.16 0.01 -23.92
C ASP A 300 12.50 -0.26 -24.61
N GLU A 301 12.94 0.64 -25.51
CA GLU A 301 14.36 0.80 -25.82
C GLU A 301 15.05 1.35 -24.56
N THR A 302 15.70 0.47 -23.81
CA THR A 302 16.26 0.74 -22.49
C THR A 302 17.43 1.73 -22.55
N GLY A 303 17.18 2.99 -22.22
CA GLY A 303 18.22 3.95 -21.82
C GLY A 303 18.43 3.90 -20.30
N GLN A 304 19.46 3.19 -19.85
CA GLN A 304 19.91 3.20 -18.46
C GLN A 304 20.44 4.59 -18.09
N ASN A 305 19.93 5.16 -17.01
CA ASN A 305 20.58 6.23 -16.27
C ASN A 305 20.42 5.90 -14.80
N ASP A 306 21.53 5.58 -14.16
CA ASP A 306 21.65 5.30 -12.73
C ASP A 306 21.92 6.60 -11.98
N PHE A 307 21.15 6.88 -10.94
CA PHE A 307 21.48 7.89 -9.94
C PHE A 307 20.95 7.46 -8.57
N GLU A 308 21.83 7.55 -7.58
CA GLU A 308 21.55 7.32 -6.16
C GLU A 308 20.98 8.60 -5.52
N SER A 309 19.95 8.43 -4.69
CA SER A 309 19.32 9.50 -3.92
C SER A 309 19.13 9.01 -2.49
N GLU A 310 19.88 9.63 -1.58
CA GLU A 310 19.80 9.40 -0.15
C GLU A 310 18.73 10.30 0.49
N TYR A 311 17.95 9.71 1.42
CA TYR A 311 17.21 10.36 2.51
C TYR A 311 15.83 11.01 2.22
N ASP A 312 14.88 11.15 3.17
CA ASP A 312 14.06 10.14 3.88
C ASP A 312 12.87 10.89 4.55
N GLY A 313 11.67 10.32 4.61
CA GLY A 313 10.61 10.68 5.59
C GLY A 313 9.29 11.26 5.09
N CYS A 314 8.19 10.64 5.53
CA CYS A 314 6.82 11.06 5.32
C CYS A 314 6.36 12.00 6.45
N ALA A 315 5.96 13.24 6.12
CA ALA A 315 5.31 14.15 7.05
C ALA A 315 3.78 14.02 6.94
N PRO A 316 3.01 13.99 8.03
CA PRO A 316 1.56 14.07 7.96
C PRO A 316 1.14 15.50 7.54
N CYS A 317 0.36 15.63 6.46
CA CYS A 317 -0.31 16.89 6.14
C CYS A 317 -1.68 16.92 6.81
N VAL A 318 -2.02 18.10 7.29
CA VAL A 318 -3.34 18.46 7.79
C VAL A 318 -4.10 19.13 6.65
N ALA A 319 -5.25 18.57 6.25
CA ALA A 319 -6.33 19.31 5.58
C ALA A 319 -7.64 18.51 5.71
N ASN A 320 -8.69 19.19 6.15
CA ASN A 320 -9.91 18.59 6.70
C ASN A 320 -10.67 17.66 5.73
N GLY A 321 -10.56 17.87 4.40
CA GLY A 321 -11.21 17.01 3.39
C GLY A 321 -10.49 15.67 3.13
N ILE A 322 -9.16 15.68 3.02
CA ILE A 322 -8.37 14.45 2.85
C ILE A 322 -8.47 13.58 4.11
N ASN A 323 -8.56 14.19 5.30
CA ASN A 323 -8.76 13.48 6.55
C ASN A 323 -10.07 12.68 6.59
N ALA A 324 -11.16 13.26 6.07
CA ALA A 324 -12.44 12.57 5.93
C ALA A 324 -12.32 11.31 5.04
N ILE A 325 -11.66 11.45 3.88
CA ILE A 325 -11.38 10.36 2.94
C ILE A 325 -10.52 9.27 3.62
N ARG A 326 -9.50 9.66 4.38
CA ARG A 326 -8.66 8.73 5.16
C ARG A 326 -9.46 7.99 6.22
N ALA A 327 -10.35 8.67 6.95
CA ALA A 327 -11.21 8.06 7.96
C ALA A 327 -12.14 7.01 7.33
N ILE A 328 -12.77 7.34 6.18
CA ILE A 328 -13.60 6.38 5.42
C ILE A 328 -12.77 5.17 5.00
N HIS A 329 -11.56 5.37 4.45
CA HIS A 329 -10.71 4.24 4.07
C HIS A 329 -10.35 3.35 5.27
N CYS A 330 -9.95 3.94 6.40
CA CYS A 330 -9.64 3.18 7.62
C CYS A 330 -10.86 2.40 8.13
N CYS A 331 -12.06 2.96 7.97
CA CYS A 331 -13.31 2.29 8.29
C CYS A 331 -13.56 1.10 7.35
N LEU A 332 -13.57 1.34 6.03
CA LEU A 332 -13.78 0.31 5.00
C LEU A 332 -12.75 -0.82 5.08
N ALA A 333 -11.50 -0.53 5.42
CA ALA A 333 -10.44 -1.52 5.56
C ALA A 333 -10.66 -2.54 6.70
N GLN A 334 -11.58 -2.23 7.63
CA GLN A 334 -11.91 -3.09 8.78
C GLN A 334 -13.30 -3.73 8.68
N CYS A 335 -14.01 -3.49 7.57
CA CYS A 335 -15.37 -3.97 7.36
C CYS A 335 -15.37 -5.40 6.82
N ASP A 336 -16.24 -6.25 7.37
CA ASP A 336 -16.62 -7.52 6.73
C ASP A 336 -17.82 -7.32 5.79
N SER A 337 -18.30 -8.40 5.15
CA SER A 337 -19.43 -8.34 4.22
C SER A 337 -20.71 -7.80 4.87
N LEU A 338 -20.97 -8.14 6.13
CA LEU A 338 -22.13 -7.64 6.87
C LEU A 338 -21.99 -6.14 7.13
N ASP A 339 -20.81 -5.68 7.53
CA ASP A 339 -20.53 -4.25 7.72
C ASP A 339 -20.77 -3.47 6.42
N MET A 340 -20.36 -4.00 5.26
CA MET A 340 -20.57 -3.38 3.94
C MET A 340 -22.06 -3.24 3.59
N MET A 341 -22.87 -4.27 3.90
CA MET A 341 -24.32 -4.21 3.70
C MET A 341 -24.99 -3.20 4.64
N ILE A 342 -24.55 -3.13 5.89
CA ILE A 342 -25.04 -2.13 6.87
C ILE A 342 -24.73 -0.72 6.36
N ILE A 343 -23.50 -0.45 5.90
CA ILE A 343 -23.11 0.86 5.35
C ILE A 343 -24.04 1.22 4.17
N THR A 344 -24.31 0.26 3.27
CA THR A 344 -25.19 0.47 2.12
C THR A 344 -26.60 0.90 2.55
N GLY A 345 -27.22 0.23 3.52
CA GLY A 345 -28.55 0.62 3.98
C GLY A 345 -28.55 1.91 4.79
N VAL A 346 -27.50 2.20 5.55
CA VAL A 346 -27.33 3.52 6.21
C VAL A 346 -27.28 4.64 5.16
N MET A 347 -26.53 4.46 4.07
CA MET A 347 -26.48 5.43 2.97
C MET A 347 -27.83 5.59 2.26
N LYS A 348 -28.69 4.56 2.26
CA LYS A 348 -30.09 4.60 1.75
C LYS A 348 -31.10 5.22 2.74
N ASN A 349 -30.66 5.58 3.95
CA ASN A 349 -31.52 5.98 5.08
C ASN A 349 -32.43 4.87 5.63
N ASP A 350 -32.07 3.60 5.47
CA ASP A 350 -32.84 2.49 6.03
C ASP A 350 -32.82 2.52 7.57
N SER A 351 -33.92 2.20 8.24
CA SER A 351 -33.98 2.14 9.71
C SER A 351 -33.17 0.96 10.25
N ASN A 352 -32.84 0.99 11.54
CA ASN A 352 -32.08 -0.13 12.14
C ASN A 352 -32.93 -1.40 12.19
N GLU A 353 -34.25 -1.26 12.32
CA GLU A 353 -35.22 -2.36 12.29
C GLU A 353 -35.28 -2.98 10.89
N LYS A 354 -35.37 -2.14 9.85
CA LYS A 354 -35.33 -2.59 8.45
C LYS A 354 -34.02 -3.31 8.13
N LEU A 355 -32.88 -2.74 8.53
CA LEU A 355 -31.58 -3.37 8.37
C LEU A 355 -31.50 -4.73 9.08
N ALA A 356 -32.05 -4.86 10.29
CA ALA A 356 -32.06 -6.12 11.03
C ALA A 356 -32.89 -7.19 10.31
N GLU A 357 -34.04 -6.80 9.77
CA GLU A 357 -34.95 -7.66 9.00
C GLU A 357 -34.32 -8.12 7.68
N GLU A 358 -33.84 -7.18 6.85
CA GLU A 358 -33.28 -7.48 5.52
C GLU A 358 -31.99 -8.32 5.60
N LEU A 359 -31.17 -8.08 6.63
CA LEU A 359 -29.91 -8.79 6.83
C LEU A 359 -30.07 -10.07 7.66
N ALA A 360 -31.30 -10.39 8.10
CA ALA A 360 -31.62 -11.55 8.93
C ALA A 360 -30.74 -11.67 10.20
N VAL A 361 -30.51 -10.55 10.90
CA VAL A 361 -29.74 -10.49 12.15
C VAL A 361 -30.53 -9.85 13.29
N ALA A 362 -30.15 -10.14 14.53
CA ALA A 362 -30.78 -9.51 15.68
C ALA A 362 -30.58 -7.97 15.67
N PRO A 363 -31.57 -7.15 16.06
CA PRO A 363 -31.44 -5.69 16.13
C PRO A 363 -30.24 -5.20 16.98
N GLY A 364 -29.89 -5.96 18.03
CA GLY A 364 -28.71 -5.69 18.86
C GLY A 364 -27.39 -5.77 18.09
N THR A 365 -27.30 -6.67 17.10
CA THR A 365 -26.13 -6.83 16.22
C THR A 365 -25.92 -5.59 15.37
N ILE A 366 -26.99 -5.02 14.79
CA ILE A 366 -26.94 -3.79 13.99
C ILE A 366 -26.43 -2.62 14.84
N ASN A 367 -26.99 -2.44 16.05
CA ASN A 367 -26.56 -1.36 16.95
C ASN A 367 -25.09 -1.49 17.38
N TYR A 368 -24.63 -2.72 17.65
CA TYR A 368 -23.22 -2.99 17.98
C TYR A 368 -22.29 -2.64 16.82
N ARG A 369 -22.62 -3.12 15.60
CA ARG A 369 -21.86 -2.89 14.38
C ARG A 369 -21.79 -1.40 14.02
N LEU A 370 -22.92 -0.69 14.07
CA LEU A 370 -22.97 0.76 13.84
C LEU A 370 -22.10 1.54 14.83
N LYS A 371 -22.11 1.20 16.13
CA LYS A 371 -21.21 1.85 17.10
C LYS A 371 -19.73 1.67 16.74
N LYS A 372 -19.34 0.49 16.28
CA LYS A 372 -17.98 0.21 15.81
C LYS A 372 -17.65 1.04 14.55
N LEU A 373 -18.56 1.08 13.58
CA LEU A 373 -18.42 1.85 12.34
C LEU A 373 -18.26 3.36 12.62
N TYR A 374 -19.07 3.93 13.52
CA TYR A 374 -19.00 5.34 13.88
C TYR A 374 -17.68 5.68 14.56
N LYS A 375 -17.25 4.84 15.51
CA LYS A 375 -15.94 4.99 16.17
C LYS A 375 -14.80 4.95 15.15
N ASN A 376 -14.85 4.02 14.19
CA ASN A 376 -13.81 3.86 13.18
C ASN A 376 -13.77 5.03 12.17
N ALA A 377 -14.92 5.62 11.86
CA ALA A 377 -15.03 6.80 11.01
C ALA A 377 -14.83 8.13 11.75
N GLY A 378 -14.75 8.12 13.09
CA GLY A 378 -14.59 9.33 13.91
C GLY A 378 -15.85 10.19 14.00
N VAL A 379 -17.03 9.60 13.86
CA VAL A 379 -18.34 10.29 13.92
C VAL A 379 -19.17 9.78 15.10
N SER A 380 -20.21 10.51 15.48
CA SER A 380 -21.04 10.20 16.64
C SER A 380 -22.46 9.76 16.28
N THR A 381 -22.96 10.14 15.10
CA THR A 381 -24.35 9.88 14.71
C THR A 381 -24.47 9.13 13.37
N LYS A 382 -25.63 8.48 13.18
CA LYS A 382 -25.98 7.81 11.90
C LYS A 382 -26.02 8.80 10.74
N THR A 383 -26.54 10.00 10.99
CA THR A 383 -26.63 11.06 9.99
C THR A 383 -25.24 11.56 9.59
N GLU A 384 -24.37 11.87 10.56
CA GLU A 384 -22.98 12.24 10.29
C GLU A 384 -22.24 11.16 9.49
N PHE A 385 -22.43 9.89 9.86
CA PHE A 385 -21.84 8.76 9.13
C PHE A 385 -22.35 8.68 7.69
N ALA A 386 -23.67 8.79 7.50
CA ALA A 386 -24.28 8.71 6.18
C ALA A 386 -23.82 9.87 5.28
N ASP A 387 -23.75 11.08 5.82
CA ASP A 387 -23.33 12.29 5.08
C ASP A 387 -21.85 12.22 4.71
N LEU A 388 -20.99 11.78 5.64
CA LEU A 388 -19.58 11.51 5.39
C LEU A 388 -19.41 10.53 4.23
N PHE A 389 -20.11 9.40 4.25
CA PHE A 389 -20.01 8.40 3.18
C PHE A 389 -20.58 8.91 1.86
N ARG A 390 -21.77 9.52 1.82
CA ARG A 390 -22.37 10.04 0.58
C ARG A 390 -21.50 11.06 -0.14
N LEU A 391 -20.71 11.83 0.60
CA LEU A 391 -19.82 12.82 0.01
C LEU A 391 -18.69 12.18 -0.81
N HIS A 392 -18.21 10.99 -0.41
CA HIS A 392 -16.96 10.39 -0.89
C HIS A 392 -17.11 8.97 -1.50
N VAL A 393 -18.25 8.32 -1.29
CA VAL A 393 -18.53 6.93 -1.66
C VAL A 393 -19.78 6.88 -2.56
N SER A 394 -19.64 6.20 -3.69
CA SER A 394 -20.71 5.90 -4.63
C SER A 394 -21.62 4.84 -4.06
N LEU A 395 -22.89 5.20 -3.85
CA LEU A 395 -23.92 4.28 -3.41
C LEU A 395 -24.15 3.14 -4.43
N ASP A 396 -24.06 3.45 -5.72
CA ASP A 396 -24.25 2.47 -6.79
C ASP A 396 -23.12 1.43 -6.78
N ALA A 397 -21.87 1.88 -6.64
CA ALA A 397 -20.72 0.98 -6.56
C ALA A 397 -20.81 0.07 -5.32
N LEU A 398 -21.19 0.64 -4.17
CA LEU A 398 -21.35 -0.10 -2.92
C LEU A 398 -22.50 -1.11 -2.97
N THR A 399 -23.61 -0.73 -3.61
CA THR A 399 -24.79 -1.60 -3.79
C THR A 399 -24.45 -2.78 -4.70
N LYS A 400 -23.71 -2.55 -5.79
CA LYS A 400 -23.27 -3.62 -6.69
C LYS A 400 -22.39 -4.65 -5.99
N ASP A 401 -21.39 -4.19 -5.24
CA ASP A 401 -20.50 -5.07 -4.47
C ASP A 401 -21.29 -5.87 -3.41
N SER A 402 -22.24 -5.21 -2.72
CA SER A 402 -23.12 -5.86 -1.75
C SER A 402 -24.01 -6.94 -2.38
N SER A 403 -24.53 -6.72 -3.59
CA SER A 403 -25.33 -7.72 -4.30
C SER A 403 -24.52 -8.95 -4.71
N GLU A 404 -23.28 -8.76 -5.16
CA GLU A 404 -22.37 -9.87 -5.50
C GLU A 404 -21.99 -10.69 -4.26
N LEU A 405 -21.94 -10.08 -3.07
CA LEU A 405 -21.68 -10.79 -1.81
C LEU A 405 -22.86 -11.66 -1.36
N ILE A 406 -24.11 -11.20 -1.57
CA ILE A 406 -25.31 -11.97 -1.25
C ILE A 406 -25.39 -13.21 -2.15
N ASP A 407 -25.15 -13.06 -3.44
CA ASP A 407 -25.25 -14.16 -4.41
C ASP A 407 -24.18 -15.24 -4.19
N ASN A 408 -22.99 -14.88 -3.69
CA ASN A 408 -21.92 -15.84 -3.37
C ASN A 408 -22.11 -16.55 -2.00
N SER A 409 -23.11 -16.13 -1.21
CA SER A 409 -23.41 -16.70 0.11
C SER A 409 -24.63 -17.63 0.13
N ARG A 410 -25.34 -17.72 -1.00
CA ARG A 410 -26.43 -18.66 -1.29
C ARG A 410 -25.90 -19.82 -2.11
#